data_AF-A0A2V1BSL2-F1
#
_entry.id   AF-A0A2V1BSL2-F1
#
_cell.length_a   1.000
_cell.length_b   1.000
_cell.length_c   1.000
_cell.angle_alpha   90.00
_cell.angle_beta   90.00
_cell.angle_gamma   90.00
#
_symmetry.space_group_name_H-M   'P 1'
#
loop_
_entity.id
_entity.type
_entity.pdbx_description
1 polymer ?
#
loop_
_entity_poly.entity_id
_entity_poly.type
_entity_poly.pdbx_seq_one_letter_code
_entity_poly.pdbx_strand_id
1 'polypeptide(L)'
;MSQPTLKLNIPSGQAIASLKLINPVKFGPAVLKGLMGPPISHVTTLGRETSRSPSLSFFIEHSSGRRLVWDLGIRKDWQNYAPVIANYIPTRNYSIEAEKSVVEILEEGGIEGRSIEAVIWSHWHWDHIGDPSTFPATTDLIVGPGFKNAFLPAAPQNLQSPLQESDWAGRNLREISFTGPDTLKIGRFPALDYFRDGSFYLLDSPGHAIGHLCGLVRTTTSPDTFVLLGGDICHHGSIFRPSSRLPLPESIIPNPIIPQSDAPFCPGHAFEELQRERGMDPHGPILKPEFGYDIPLALNTIGKLQEIDCEEDVLVIIAHDKFACEQVDHFPTSLNAWKDKGWGKSLRWAFLKDFESYWRAKGVVDGEALDSR
;
A
#
# COMPACT_ATOMS: atom_id res chain seq x y z
N MET A 1 -30.78 3.30 -8.88
CA MET A 1 -30.52 2.05 -9.61
C MET A 1 -29.07 1.68 -9.36
N SER A 2 -28.79 0.57 -8.70
CA SER A 2 -27.43 0.09 -8.48
C SER A 2 -26.75 -0.13 -9.84
N GLN A 3 -25.58 0.46 -10.08
CA GLN A 3 -24.80 0.09 -11.25
C GLN A 3 -24.51 -1.42 -11.18
N PRO A 4 -24.53 -2.14 -12.31
CA PRO A 4 -24.19 -3.56 -12.31
C PRO A 4 -22.78 -3.76 -11.71
N THR A 5 -22.69 -4.66 -10.74
CA THR A 5 -21.42 -5.10 -10.13
C THR A 5 -20.47 -5.57 -11.22
N LEU A 6 -19.31 -4.91 -11.32
CA LEU A 6 -18.30 -5.33 -12.27
C LEU A 6 -17.72 -6.64 -11.75
N LYS A 7 -17.90 -7.74 -12.48
CA LYS A 7 -17.28 -9.00 -12.07
C LYS A 7 -15.76 -8.87 -12.19
N LEU A 8 -15.05 -8.96 -11.07
CA LEU A 8 -13.58 -9.03 -11.06
C LEU A 8 -13.03 -10.28 -11.75
N ASN A 9 -13.86 -11.30 -12.02
CA ASN A 9 -13.48 -12.55 -12.69
C ASN A 9 -12.26 -13.23 -12.05
N ILE A 10 -12.18 -13.21 -10.72
CA ILE A 10 -11.15 -13.93 -9.99
C ILE A 10 -11.46 -15.43 -10.08
N PRO A 11 -10.54 -16.28 -10.58
CA PRO A 11 -10.74 -17.73 -10.61
C PRO A 11 -11.00 -18.30 -9.22
N SER A 12 -11.72 -19.41 -9.12
CA SER A 12 -11.78 -20.19 -7.87
C SER A 12 -10.40 -20.73 -7.51
N GLY A 13 -10.12 -20.88 -6.21
CA GLY A 13 -8.82 -21.32 -5.74
C GLY A 13 -8.78 -21.64 -4.26
N GLN A 14 -7.57 -21.82 -3.73
CA GLN A 14 -7.32 -22.05 -2.30
C GLN A 14 -7.09 -20.74 -1.56
N ALA A 15 -7.30 -20.75 -0.24
CA ALA A 15 -6.85 -19.66 0.62
C ALA A 15 -5.40 -19.88 1.03
N ILE A 16 -4.69 -18.77 1.27
CA ILE A 16 -3.37 -18.79 1.90
C ILE A 16 -3.48 -19.34 3.33
N ALA A 17 -2.46 -20.04 3.83
CA ALA A 17 -2.47 -20.54 5.21
C ALA A 17 -2.39 -19.38 6.21
N SER A 18 -1.54 -18.39 5.95
CA SER A 18 -1.57 -17.14 6.69
C SER A 18 -1.03 -15.96 5.86
N LEU A 19 -1.71 -14.82 5.98
CA LEU A 19 -1.20 -13.49 5.66
C LEU A 19 -0.96 -12.74 6.98
N LYS A 20 0.19 -12.09 7.14
CA LYS A 20 0.54 -11.34 8.36
C LYS A 20 1.15 -9.99 7.98
N LEU A 21 0.66 -8.90 8.57
CA LEU A 21 1.21 -7.57 8.37
C LEU A 21 2.43 -7.36 9.26
N ILE A 22 3.49 -6.78 8.69
CA ILE A 22 4.73 -6.43 9.38
C ILE A 22 4.89 -4.92 9.22
N ASN A 23 5.12 -4.22 10.33
CA ASN A 23 5.48 -2.81 10.31
C ASN A 23 6.92 -2.63 10.79
N PRO A 24 7.92 -2.71 9.89
CA PRO A 24 9.31 -2.50 10.25
C PRO A 24 9.65 -1.01 10.47
N VAL A 25 8.80 -0.09 9.98
CA VAL A 25 9.21 1.29 9.74
C VAL A 25 8.12 2.31 10.05
N LYS A 26 8.50 3.41 10.70
CA LYS A 26 7.71 4.64 10.76
C LYS A 26 8.56 5.82 10.30
N PHE A 27 8.06 6.59 9.34
CA PHE A 27 8.78 7.78 8.86
C PHE A 27 7.86 8.96 8.55
N GLY A 28 8.39 10.18 8.58
CA GLY A 28 7.62 11.39 8.29
C GLY A 28 8.37 12.66 8.65
N PRO A 29 7.75 13.84 8.48
CA PRO A 29 6.33 14.04 8.21
C PRO A 29 5.94 13.76 6.74
N ALA A 30 4.72 13.28 6.53
CA ALA A 30 4.14 13.11 5.19
C ALA A 30 3.58 14.44 4.65
N VAL A 31 4.46 15.28 4.13
CA VAL A 31 4.12 16.57 3.54
C VAL A 31 3.38 16.36 2.21
N LEU A 32 2.19 16.95 2.05
CA LEU A 32 1.36 16.74 0.85
C LEU A 32 1.98 17.38 -0.40
N LYS A 33 2.56 18.58 -0.25
CA LYS A 33 3.07 19.37 -1.39
C LYS A 33 4.10 18.59 -2.20
N GLY A 34 3.81 18.34 -3.48
CA GLY A 34 4.67 17.61 -4.39
C GLY A 34 4.58 16.09 -4.27
N LEU A 35 3.76 15.57 -3.36
CA LEU A 35 3.40 14.16 -3.25
C LEU A 35 1.96 13.94 -3.75
N MET A 36 1.03 14.79 -3.30
CA MET A 36 -0.40 14.71 -3.58
C MET A 36 -1.05 16.09 -3.61
N GLY A 37 -2.06 16.24 -4.47
CA GLY A 37 -2.85 17.47 -4.55
C GLY A 37 -4.24 17.22 -5.14
N PRO A 38 -5.04 18.28 -5.38
CA PRO A 38 -4.73 19.68 -5.07
C PRO A 38 -4.72 19.96 -3.55
N PRO A 39 -4.10 21.07 -3.09
CA PRO A 39 -4.04 21.44 -1.68
C PRO A 39 -5.42 21.49 -1.01
N ILE A 40 -5.47 21.16 0.27
CA ILE A 40 -6.67 21.24 1.12
C ILE A 40 -6.42 22.31 2.18
N SER A 41 -7.36 23.22 2.37
CA SER A 41 -7.21 24.26 3.40
C SER A 41 -7.01 23.63 4.78
N HIS A 42 -6.07 24.15 5.56
CA HIS A 42 -5.70 23.66 6.90
C HIS A 42 -5.08 22.25 6.94
N VAL A 43 -4.70 21.66 5.80
CA VAL A 43 -4.06 20.34 5.73
C VAL A 43 -2.79 20.43 4.89
N THR A 44 -1.64 20.46 5.58
CA THR A 44 -0.30 20.51 4.97
C THR A 44 0.45 19.18 5.06
N THR A 45 0.09 18.35 6.04
CA THR A 45 0.63 17.00 6.28
C THR A 45 -0.51 16.01 6.50
N LEU A 46 -0.29 14.71 6.21
CA LEU A 46 -1.27 13.66 6.49
C LEU A 46 -1.28 13.31 7.99
N GLY A 47 -2.21 13.91 8.71
CA GLY A 47 -2.35 13.81 10.18
C GLY A 47 -1.73 15.01 10.91
N ARG A 48 -1.53 14.88 12.23
CA ARG A 48 -0.75 15.86 13.01
C ARG A 48 0.70 15.89 12.53
N GLU A 49 1.43 16.97 12.74
CA GLU A 49 2.84 17.09 12.31
C GLU A 49 3.76 15.97 12.82
N THR A 50 3.41 15.34 13.96
CA THR A 50 4.11 14.17 14.53
C THR A 50 3.66 12.82 13.96
N SER A 51 2.69 12.80 13.05
CA SER A 51 2.15 11.57 12.46
C SER A 51 3.18 11.01 11.48
N ARG A 52 3.60 9.78 11.75
CA ARG A 52 4.52 9.05 10.88
C ARG A 52 3.74 8.05 10.05
N SER A 53 4.09 7.97 8.78
CA SER A 53 3.56 6.96 7.86
C SER A 53 4.31 5.65 8.08
N PRO A 54 3.62 4.50 8.04
CA PRO A 54 4.32 3.23 8.01
C PRO A 54 4.98 3.02 6.64
N SER A 55 5.92 2.09 6.56
CA SER A 55 6.15 1.36 5.31
C SER A 55 5.89 -0.11 5.57
N LEU A 56 4.73 -0.58 5.13
CA LEU A 56 4.19 -1.90 5.46
C LEU A 56 4.80 -2.99 4.60
N SER A 57 5.14 -4.11 5.24
CA SER A 57 5.55 -5.35 4.61
C SER A 57 4.59 -6.47 4.99
N PHE A 58 4.60 -7.58 4.26
CA PHE A 58 3.71 -8.72 4.56
C PHE A 58 4.44 -10.04 4.47
N PHE A 59 4.16 -10.92 5.43
CA PHE A 59 4.51 -12.33 5.34
C PHE A 59 3.33 -13.12 4.79
N ILE A 60 3.62 -14.01 3.83
CA ILE A 60 2.63 -14.82 3.11
C ILE A 60 3.06 -16.29 3.23
N GLU A 61 2.23 -17.14 3.81
CA GLU A 61 2.49 -18.58 3.94
C GLU A 61 1.43 -19.41 3.23
N HIS A 62 1.83 -20.09 2.17
CA HIS A 62 0.99 -20.99 1.40
C HIS A 62 0.62 -22.26 2.19
N SER A 63 -0.50 -22.89 1.85
CA SER A 63 -0.99 -24.15 2.47
C SER A 63 0.02 -25.30 2.39
N SER A 64 0.92 -25.28 1.39
CA SER A 64 2.03 -26.23 1.25
C SER A 64 3.25 -25.93 2.13
N GLY A 65 3.24 -24.85 2.91
CA GLY A 65 4.37 -24.39 3.73
C GLY A 65 5.40 -23.52 3.00
N ARG A 66 5.15 -23.14 1.74
CA ARG A 66 5.99 -22.18 1.00
C ARG A 66 5.75 -20.76 1.53
N ARG A 67 6.81 -19.95 1.64
CA ARG A 67 6.75 -18.66 2.34
C ARG A 67 7.37 -17.53 1.54
N LEU A 68 6.66 -16.41 1.46
CA LEU A 68 7.08 -15.21 0.76
C LEU A 68 7.08 -14.01 1.70
N VAL A 69 7.84 -12.99 1.33
CA VAL A 69 7.78 -11.67 1.93
C VAL A 69 7.45 -10.65 0.83
N TRP A 70 6.48 -9.78 1.10
CA TRP A 70 6.11 -8.64 0.25
C TRP A 70 6.66 -7.36 0.86
N ASP A 71 7.54 -6.68 0.12
CA ASP A 71 8.34 -5.52 0.54
C ASP A 71 9.17 -5.76 1.82
N LEU A 72 10.12 -4.86 2.06
CA LEU A 72 11.04 -4.92 3.20
C LEU A 72 11.11 -3.59 3.99
N GLY A 73 10.34 -2.58 3.58
CA GLY A 73 10.38 -1.25 4.18
C GLY A 73 11.68 -0.49 3.88
N ILE A 74 12.03 0.43 4.78
CA ILE A 74 13.32 1.13 4.81
C ILE A 74 14.34 0.27 5.56
N ARG A 75 15.55 0.14 5.02
CA ARG A 75 16.66 -0.53 5.70
C ARG A 75 17.04 0.23 6.98
N LYS A 76 17.37 -0.50 8.04
CA LYS A 76 17.76 0.09 9.33
C LYS A 76 19.02 0.96 9.26
N ASP A 77 19.90 0.66 8.31
CA ASP A 77 21.16 1.38 8.04
C ASP A 77 21.07 2.14 6.71
N TRP A 78 20.01 2.94 6.51
CA TRP A 78 19.68 3.60 5.23
C TRP A 78 20.81 4.40 4.58
N GLN A 79 21.82 4.80 5.35
CA GLN A 79 23.03 5.45 4.86
C GLN A 79 23.84 4.56 3.90
N ASN A 80 23.65 3.24 3.97
CA ASN A 80 24.31 2.27 3.11
C ASN A 80 23.50 1.92 1.86
N TYR A 81 22.36 2.59 1.59
CA TYR A 81 21.69 2.51 0.28
C TYR A 81 22.62 2.93 -0.86
N ALA A 82 22.19 2.72 -2.11
CA ALA A 82 22.92 3.25 -3.27
C ALA A 82 23.26 4.74 -3.06
N PRO A 83 24.45 5.21 -3.46
CA PRO A 83 24.91 6.56 -3.12
C PRO A 83 23.90 7.67 -3.45
N VAL A 84 23.15 7.54 -4.55
CA VAL A 84 22.08 8.48 -4.92
C VAL A 84 21.00 8.57 -3.84
N ILE A 85 20.55 7.43 -3.33
CA ILE A 85 19.50 7.35 -2.31
C ILE A 85 20.03 7.76 -0.94
N ALA A 86 21.21 7.27 -0.54
CA ALA A 86 21.84 7.63 0.74
C ALA A 86 22.07 9.15 0.87
N ASN A 87 22.40 9.84 -0.24
CA ASN A 87 22.54 11.29 -0.27
C ASN A 87 21.20 12.04 -0.38
N TYR A 88 20.17 11.40 -0.95
CA TYR A 88 18.85 11.99 -1.10
C TYR A 88 18.06 12.04 0.20
N ILE A 89 18.06 10.95 0.98
CA ILE A 89 17.23 10.82 2.20
C ILE A 89 17.41 12.00 3.18
N PRO A 90 18.64 12.47 3.51
CA PRO A 90 18.85 13.60 4.41
C PRO A 90 18.19 14.91 3.94
N THR A 91 17.93 15.07 2.63
CA THR A 91 17.33 16.30 2.08
C THR A 91 15.83 16.41 2.33
N ARG A 92 15.20 15.34 2.82
CA ARG A 92 13.75 15.23 2.98
C ARG A 92 13.22 15.64 4.35
N ASN A 93 14.12 15.91 5.30
CA ASN A 93 13.77 16.26 6.67
C ASN A 93 12.84 15.22 7.33
N TYR A 94 13.08 13.93 7.05
CA TYR A 94 12.32 12.84 7.64
C TYR A 94 12.95 12.39 8.98
N SER A 95 12.10 12.21 9.99
CA SER A 95 12.39 11.33 11.13
C SER A 95 12.10 9.90 10.68
N ILE A 96 13.13 9.05 10.61
CA ILE A 96 13.03 7.65 10.21
C ILE A 96 13.26 6.77 11.43
N GLU A 97 12.28 5.94 11.75
CA GLU A 97 12.37 4.87 12.75
C GLU A 97 12.33 3.52 12.01
N ALA A 98 13.49 2.88 11.91
CA ALA A 98 13.67 1.57 11.27
C ALA A 98 14.63 0.75 12.12
N GLU A 99 14.17 0.25 13.27
CA GLU A 99 15.05 -0.40 14.26
C GLU A 99 15.45 -1.83 13.88
N LYS A 100 14.57 -2.52 13.14
CA LYS A 100 14.75 -3.92 12.75
C LYS A 100 14.45 -4.10 11.27
N SER A 101 15.23 -4.97 10.63
CA SER A 101 14.90 -5.51 9.32
C SER A 101 13.71 -6.48 9.42
N VAL A 102 13.03 -6.72 8.30
CA VAL A 102 11.93 -7.70 8.26
C VAL A 102 12.39 -9.09 8.66
N VAL A 103 13.61 -9.52 8.29
CA VAL A 103 14.11 -10.84 8.70
C VAL A 103 14.30 -10.96 10.21
N GLU A 104 14.79 -9.90 10.87
CA GLU A 104 14.90 -9.87 12.34
C GLU A 104 13.53 -10.00 13.02
N ILE A 105 12.52 -9.29 12.49
CA ILE A 105 11.15 -9.39 13.01
C ILE A 105 10.59 -10.80 12.83
N LEU A 106 10.83 -11.43 11.68
CA LEU A 106 10.40 -12.80 11.41
C LEU A 106 11.06 -13.80 12.37
N GLU A 107 12.37 -13.70 12.54
CA GLU A 107 13.16 -14.63 13.37
C GLU A 107 12.79 -14.52 14.85
N GLU A 108 12.54 -13.30 15.35
CA GLU A 108 12.03 -13.07 16.71
C GLU A 108 10.64 -13.70 16.94
N GLY A 109 9.81 -13.77 15.90
CA GLY A 109 8.53 -14.48 15.93
C GLY A 109 8.61 -15.96 15.56
N GLY A 110 9.81 -16.53 15.48
CA GLY A 110 10.04 -17.96 15.25
C GLY A 110 9.95 -18.40 13.78
N ILE A 111 10.02 -17.47 12.82
CA ILE A 111 10.11 -17.77 11.40
C ILE A 111 11.54 -17.52 10.92
N GLU A 112 12.24 -18.60 10.61
CA GLU A 112 13.63 -18.51 10.15
C GLU A 112 13.71 -17.83 8.77
N GLY A 113 14.61 -16.86 8.59
CA GLY A 113 14.78 -16.15 7.32
C GLY A 113 15.09 -17.08 6.14
N ARG A 114 15.80 -18.19 6.39
CA ARG A 114 16.10 -19.23 5.39
C ARG A 114 14.88 -20.00 4.88
N SER A 115 13.74 -19.90 5.56
CA SER A 115 12.49 -20.54 5.12
C SER A 115 11.72 -19.71 4.09
N ILE A 116 12.13 -18.47 3.85
CA ILE A 116 11.54 -17.60 2.83
C ILE A 116 12.10 -17.98 1.47
N GLU A 117 11.22 -18.35 0.53
CA GLU A 117 11.64 -18.74 -0.82
C GLU A 117 11.84 -17.53 -1.73
N ALA A 118 11.11 -16.43 -1.48
CA ALA A 118 11.26 -15.21 -2.24
C ALA A 118 10.85 -13.95 -1.46
N VAL A 119 11.55 -12.87 -1.75
CA VAL A 119 11.13 -11.49 -1.45
C VAL A 119 10.57 -10.89 -2.73
N ILE A 120 9.40 -10.27 -2.65
CA ILE A 120 8.76 -9.56 -3.75
C ILE A 120 8.83 -8.07 -3.45
N TRP A 121 9.48 -7.31 -4.30
CA TRP A 121 9.37 -5.85 -4.28
C TRP A 121 8.13 -5.44 -5.06
N SER A 122 7.20 -4.75 -4.39
CA SER A 122 6.13 -4.02 -5.06
C SER A 122 6.72 -3.06 -6.09
N HIS A 123 7.81 -2.37 -5.73
CA HIS A 123 8.66 -1.60 -6.63
C HIS A 123 10.00 -1.24 -5.96
N TRP A 124 10.82 -0.46 -6.66
CA TRP A 124 12.23 -0.24 -6.35
C TRP A 124 12.54 0.96 -5.44
N HIS A 125 11.54 1.72 -4.98
CA HIS A 125 11.82 2.89 -4.14
C HIS A 125 12.39 2.48 -2.78
N TRP A 126 13.21 3.37 -2.24
CA TRP A 126 14.06 3.17 -1.07
C TRP A 126 13.30 2.77 0.20
N ASP A 127 12.02 3.10 0.29
CA ASP A 127 11.16 2.76 1.41
C ASP A 127 10.42 1.44 1.25
N HIS A 128 10.68 0.67 0.20
CA HIS A 128 10.11 -0.67 -0.04
C HIS A 128 11.16 -1.76 -0.09
N ILE A 129 12.38 -1.42 -0.51
CA ILE A 129 13.38 -2.41 -0.89
C ILE A 129 14.15 -3.02 0.28
N GLY A 130 14.19 -2.34 1.43
CA GLY A 130 14.93 -2.75 2.63
C GLY A 130 16.36 -3.19 2.33
N ASP A 131 16.76 -4.34 2.86
CA ASP A 131 18.04 -4.98 2.58
C ASP A 131 17.84 -6.49 2.30
N PRO A 132 17.74 -6.89 1.02
CA PRO A 132 17.60 -8.30 0.66
C PRO A 132 18.80 -9.15 1.07
N SER A 133 19.99 -8.56 1.26
CA SER A 133 21.21 -9.30 1.62
C SER A 133 21.14 -9.98 2.98
N THR A 134 20.20 -9.53 3.82
CA THR A 134 19.87 -10.15 5.11
C THR A 134 19.21 -11.53 4.98
N PHE A 135 18.64 -11.85 3.81
CA PHE A 135 18.15 -13.19 3.49
C PHE A 135 19.24 -14.04 2.81
N PRO A 136 19.24 -15.38 2.96
CA PRO A 136 20.17 -16.24 2.26
C PRO A 136 20.08 -16.08 0.74
N ALA A 137 21.19 -16.32 0.05
CA ALA A 137 21.29 -16.22 -1.42
C ALA A 137 20.34 -17.17 -2.18
N THR A 138 19.77 -18.17 -1.51
CA THR A 138 18.71 -19.05 -2.04
C THR A 138 17.34 -18.38 -2.13
N THR A 139 17.17 -17.18 -1.54
CA THR A 139 15.93 -16.42 -1.57
C THR A 139 15.86 -15.63 -2.87
N ASP A 140 14.88 -15.94 -3.71
CA ASP A 140 14.64 -15.20 -4.96
C ASP A 140 14.30 -13.73 -4.64
N LEU A 141 14.75 -12.82 -5.49
CA LEU A 141 14.27 -11.44 -5.50
C LEU A 141 13.35 -11.26 -6.71
N ILE A 142 12.07 -11.00 -6.46
CA ILE A 142 11.04 -10.85 -7.49
C ILE A 142 10.73 -9.38 -7.70
N VAL A 143 10.72 -8.97 -8.97
CA VAL A 143 10.48 -7.59 -9.42
C VAL A 143 9.50 -7.56 -10.60
N GLY A 144 8.83 -6.44 -10.82
CA GLY A 144 7.88 -6.30 -11.92
C GLY A 144 8.50 -5.93 -13.27
N PRO A 145 7.66 -5.85 -14.32
CA PRO A 145 8.09 -5.67 -15.70
C PRO A 145 8.91 -4.38 -15.95
N GLY A 146 9.95 -4.50 -16.77
CA GLY A 146 10.84 -3.41 -17.16
C GLY A 146 11.98 -3.16 -16.18
N PHE A 147 11.99 -3.80 -15.00
CA PHE A 147 12.98 -3.54 -13.95
C PHE A 147 14.42 -3.77 -14.42
N LYS A 148 14.75 -4.96 -14.98
CA LYS A 148 16.15 -5.25 -15.34
C LYS A 148 16.65 -4.31 -16.43
N ASN A 149 15.80 -3.96 -17.38
CA ASN A 149 16.15 -3.02 -18.45
C ASN A 149 16.37 -1.59 -17.92
N ALA A 150 15.64 -1.17 -16.89
CA ALA A 150 15.75 0.17 -16.34
C ALA A 150 16.91 0.33 -15.35
N PHE A 151 17.23 -0.72 -14.58
CA PHE A 151 18.09 -0.60 -13.39
C PHE A 151 19.38 -1.40 -13.42
N LEU A 152 19.63 -2.19 -14.48
CA LEU A 152 20.92 -2.88 -14.66
C LEU A 152 21.79 -2.19 -15.73
N PRO A 153 23.10 -2.05 -15.49
CA PRO A 153 23.80 -2.33 -14.24
C PRO A 153 23.48 -1.31 -13.13
N ALA A 154 23.67 -1.70 -11.88
CA ALA A 154 23.41 -0.87 -10.69
C ALA A 154 24.71 -0.45 -9.99
N ALA A 155 24.65 0.22 -8.84
CA ALA A 155 25.87 0.56 -8.10
C ALA A 155 26.58 -0.73 -7.63
N PRO A 156 27.92 -0.84 -7.73
CA PRO A 156 28.89 0.23 -8.00
C PRO A 156 29.19 0.48 -9.49
N GLN A 157 28.74 -0.39 -10.41
CA GLN A 157 29.02 -0.23 -11.85
C GLN A 157 28.35 1.02 -12.44
N ASN A 158 27.16 1.35 -11.97
CA ASN A 158 26.44 2.57 -12.27
C ASN A 158 26.14 3.35 -10.98
N LEU A 159 26.99 4.33 -10.64
CA LEU A 159 26.84 5.15 -9.43
C LEU A 159 25.62 6.09 -9.46
N GLN A 160 24.95 6.25 -10.61
CA GLN A 160 23.70 7.00 -10.72
C GLN A 160 22.45 6.11 -10.51
N SER A 161 22.63 4.79 -10.40
CA SER A 161 21.53 3.89 -10.08
C SER A 161 21.03 4.14 -8.66
N PRO A 162 19.71 4.12 -8.44
CA PRO A 162 19.14 4.16 -7.10
C PRO A 162 19.28 2.83 -6.34
N LEU A 163 19.78 1.77 -7.00
CA LEU A 163 19.89 0.42 -6.46
C LEU A 163 21.35 -0.05 -6.40
N GLN A 164 21.59 -1.15 -5.68
CA GLN A 164 22.91 -1.77 -5.57
C GLN A 164 22.89 -3.20 -6.11
N GLU A 165 23.98 -3.61 -6.78
CA GLU A 165 24.12 -4.99 -7.27
C GLU A 165 24.15 -6.03 -6.15
N SER A 166 24.50 -5.62 -4.92
CA SER A 166 24.40 -6.45 -3.72
C SER A 166 22.98 -6.90 -3.39
N ASP A 167 21.95 -6.14 -3.81
CA ASP A 167 20.55 -6.48 -3.55
C ASP A 167 20.16 -7.82 -4.20
N TRP A 168 20.81 -8.19 -5.31
CA TRP A 168 20.63 -9.48 -5.99
C TRP A 168 21.91 -10.29 -6.16
N ALA A 169 22.98 -9.96 -5.43
CA ALA A 169 24.22 -10.73 -5.52
C ALA A 169 24.02 -12.17 -5.02
N GLY A 170 24.41 -13.14 -5.85
CA GLY A 170 24.34 -14.57 -5.53
C GLY A 170 22.93 -15.17 -5.52
N ARG A 171 21.88 -14.38 -5.80
CA ARG A 171 20.49 -14.84 -5.82
C ARG A 171 19.85 -14.67 -7.19
N ASN A 172 18.75 -15.37 -7.40
CA ASN A 172 17.97 -15.23 -8.62
C ASN A 172 17.16 -13.93 -8.60
N LEU A 173 17.52 -12.97 -9.45
CA LEU A 173 16.69 -11.81 -9.75
C LEU A 173 15.64 -12.20 -10.80
N ARG A 174 14.39 -12.40 -10.38
CA ARG A 174 13.29 -12.85 -11.22
C ARG A 174 12.37 -11.68 -11.59
N GLU A 175 12.39 -11.29 -12.86
CA GLU A 175 11.46 -10.30 -13.39
C GLU A 175 10.18 -10.98 -13.90
N ILE A 176 9.03 -10.51 -13.43
CA ILE A 176 7.73 -11.05 -13.82
C ILE A 176 7.31 -10.48 -15.18
N SER A 177 6.74 -11.35 -16.02
CA SER A 177 6.09 -11.00 -17.27
C SER A 177 4.60 -11.26 -17.18
N PHE A 178 3.79 -10.31 -17.65
CA PHE A 178 2.35 -10.45 -17.84
C PHE A 178 2.01 -10.66 -19.32
N THR A 179 2.90 -11.35 -20.02
CA THR A 179 2.69 -11.81 -21.40
C THR A 179 2.94 -13.31 -21.44
N GLY A 180 1.99 -14.07 -21.98
CA GLY A 180 2.10 -15.52 -22.10
C GLY A 180 0.79 -16.25 -21.81
N PRO A 181 0.78 -17.58 -21.97
CA PRO A 181 -0.41 -18.41 -21.83
C PRO A 181 -0.95 -18.46 -20.39
N ASP A 182 -0.08 -18.26 -19.40
CA ASP A 182 -0.43 -18.28 -17.97
C ASP A 182 -0.90 -16.91 -17.45
N THR A 183 -0.91 -15.87 -18.30
CA THR A 183 -1.42 -14.54 -17.92
C THR A 183 -2.94 -14.54 -17.95
N LEU A 184 -3.54 -14.12 -16.84
CA LEU A 184 -4.98 -13.90 -16.73
C LEU A 184 -5.30 -12.42 -16.51
N LYS A 185 -6.59 -12.10 -16.35
CA LYS A 185 -7.05 -10.77 -15.95
C LYS A 185 -7.93 -10.86 -14.72
N ILE A 186 -7.63 -10.01 -13.73
CA ILE A 186 -8.49 -9.77 -12.57
C ILE A 186 -8.97 -8.32 -12.64
N GLY A 187 -10.27 -8.13 -12.84
CA GLY A 187 -10.83 -6.86 -13.29
C GLY A 187 -10.12 -6.40 -14.57
N ARG A 188 -9.46 -5.23 -14.49
CA ARG A 188 -8.64 -4.67 -15.59
C ARG A 188 -7.14 -4.89 -15.43
N PHE A 189 -6.70 -5.57 -14.38
CA PHE A 189 -5.28 -5.87 -14.16
C PHE A 189 -4.87 -7.13 -14.92
N PRO A 190 -3.82 -7.09 -15.76
CA PRO A 190 -3.05 -8.29 -16.06
C PRO A 190 -2.57 -8.93 -14.76
N ALA A 191 -2.69 -10.25 -14.65
CA ALA A 191 -2.41 -10.96 -13.41
C ALA A 191 -1.69 -12.28 -13.67
N LEU A 192 -0.85 -12.68 -12.71
CA LEU A 192 -0.14 -13.95 -12.67
C LEU A 192 -0.47 -14.65 -11.35
N ASP A 193 -0.94 -15.88 -11.42
CA ASP A 193 -1.11 -16.75 -10.25
C ASP A 193 0.24 -17.35 -9.84
N TYR A 194 0.76 -16.93 -8.69
CA TYR A 194 2.11 -17.29 -8.26
C TYR A 194 2.20 -18.78 -7.86
N PHE A 195 1.18 -19.29 -7.17
CA PHE A 195 1.12 -20.68 -6.70
C PHE A 195 0.39 -21.60 -7.68
N ARG A 196 -0.30 -21.04 -8.69
CA ARG A 196 -1.12 -21.74 -9.70
C ARG A 196 -2.30 -22.50 -9.09
N ASP A 197 -2.83 -21.99 -7.99
CA ASP A 197 -3.94 -22.58 -7.23
C ASP A 197 -4.98 -21.54 -6.79
N GLY A 198 -4.82 -20.29 -7.24
CA GLY A 198 -5.68 -19.15 -6.98
C GLY A 198 -5.58 -18.53 -5.59
N SER A 199 -4.53 -18.85 -4.82
CA SER A 199 -4.31 -18.32 -3.47
C SER A 199 -3.57 -16.97 -3.43
N PHE A 200 -2.72 -16.69 -4.40
CA PHE A 200 -1.97 -15.43 -4.47
C PHE A 200 -1.67 -15.02 -5.91
N TYR A 201 -2.11 -13.81 -6.27
CA TYR A 201 -1.88 -13.22 -7.58
C TYR A 201 -0.95 -12.01 -7.49
N LEU A 202 -0.04 -11.89 -8.44
CA LEU A 202 0.66 -10.65 -8.75
C LEU A 202 -0.15 -9.90 -9.80
N LEU A 203 -0.33 -8.59 -9.63
CA LEU A 203 -1.08 -7.71 -10.53
C LEU A 203 -0.15 -6.66 -11.14
N ASP A 204 -0.21 -6.48 -12.46
CA ASP A 204 0.53 -5.44 -13.17
C ASP A 204 -0.09 -4.06 -12.93
N SER A 205 0.61 -3.20 -12.18
CA SER A 205 0.07 -1.94 -11.68
C SER A 205 0.99 -0.74 -11.98
N PRO A 206 1.32 -0.49 -13.25
CA PRO A 206 2.30 0.52 -13.62
C PRO A 206 1.78 1.95 -13.40
N GLY A 207 2.70 2.90 -13.32
CA GLY A 207 2.42 4.32 -13.23
C GLY A 207 3.27 5.01 -12.17
N HIS A 208 3.15 4.59 -10.90
CA HIS A 208 3.99 5.12 -9.82
C HIS A 208 5.47 4.85 -10.04
N ALA A 209 5.82 3.61 -10.40
CA ALA A 209 7.19 3.20 -10.66
C ALA A 209 7.25 2.19 -11.82
N ILE A 210 8.41 2.12 -12.48
CA ILE A 210 8.72 1.03 -13.42
C ILE A 210 8.64 -0.30 -12.67
N GLY A 211 7.87 -1.24 -13.21
CA GLY A 211 7.69 -2.56 -12.63
C GLY A 211 6.85 -2.58 -11.34
N HIS A 212 5.99 -1.58 -11.12
CA HIS A 212 5.13 -1.57 -9.93
C HIS A 212 4.10 -2.72 -9.94
N LEU A 213 4.04 -3.46 -8.84
CA LEU A 213 3.17 -4.61 -8.61
C LEU A 213 2.20 -4.35 -7.44
N CYS A 214 0.98 -4.87 -7.56
CA CYS A 214 0.14 -5.15 -6.41
C CYS A 214 0.04 -6.66 -6.19
N GLY A 215 -0.18 -7.08 -4.95
CA GLY A 215 -0.50 -8.46 -4.60
C GLY A 215 -2.00 -8.61 -4.32
N LEU A 216 -2.62 -9.70 -4.72
CA LEU A 216 -3.99 -10.04 -4.31
C LEU A 216 -3.98 -11.42 -3.66
N VAL A 217 -4.19 -11.46 -2.35
CA VAL A 217 -4.07 -12.64 -1.51
C VAL A 217 -5.45 -13.13 -1.13
N ARG A 218 -5.80 -14.39 -1.43
CA ARG A 218 -7.05 -15.00 -0.96
C ARG A 218 -6.90 -15.44 0.49
N THR A 219 -7.72 -14.90 1.38
CA THR A 219 -7.67 -15.16 2.82
C THR A 219 -8.66 -16.24 3.30
N THR A 220 -9.80 -16.41 2.62
CA THR A 220 -10.81 -17.45 2.90
C THR A 220 -11.47 -17.93 1.61
N THR A 221 -12.16 -19.09 1.62
CA THR A 221 -12.87 -19.67 0.46
C THR A 221 -14.35 -19.98 0.71
N SER A 222 -14.91 -19.53 1.84
CA SER A 222 -16.34 -19.69 2.17
C SER A 222 -16.82 -18.59 3.14
N PRO A 223 -17.11 -17.37 2.64
CA PRO A 223 -16.97 -16.93 1.25
C PRO A 223 -15.51 -16.66 0.85
N ASP A 224 -15.26 -16.47 -0.43
CA ASP A 224 -13.99 -15.93 -0.91
C ASP A 224 -13.78 -14.52 -0.33
N THR A 225 -12.64 -14.29 0.33
CA THR A 225 -12.22 -12.95 0.76
C THR A 225 -10.76 -12.72 0.36
N PHE A 226 -10.40 -11.46 0.15
CA PHE A 226 -9.08 -11.09 -0.31
C PHE A 226 -8.51 -9.88 0.43
N VAL A 227 -7.19 -9.83 0.50
CA VAL A 227 -6.44 -8.62 0.84
C VAL A 227 -5.61 -8.22 -0.37
N LEU A 228 -5.76 -6.98 -0.81
CA LEU A 228 -4.91 -6.36 -1.83
C LEU A 228 -3.74 -5.65 -1.15
N LEU A 229 -2.52 -6.08 -1.46
CA LEU A 229 -1.25 -5.47 -1.06
C LEU A 229 -0.88 -4.42 -2.11
N GLY A 230 -1.13 -3.16 -1.79
CA GLY A 230 -1.15 -2.08 -2.77
C GLY A 230 0.21 -1.53 -3.16
N GLY A 231 1.24 -1.70 -2.33
CA GLY A 231 2.47 -0.92 -2.47
C GLY A 231 2.12 0.57 -2.53
N ASP A 232 2.68 1.25 -3.54
CA ASP A 232 2.44 2.65 -3.85
C ASP A 232 1.59 2.85 -5.10
N ILE A 233 0.66 1.92 -5.39
CA ILE A 233 -0.40 2.20 -6.36
C ILE A 233 -1.11 3.53 -6.04
N CYS A 234 -1.12 3.90 -4.76
CA CYS A 234 -1.35 5.23 -4.25
C CYS A 234 -0.78 5.37 -2.82
N HIS A 235 -0.39 6.59 -2.42
CA HIS A 235 0.21 6.86 -1.10
C HIS A 235 -0.82 7.14 0.01
N HIS A 236 -2.11 7.31 -0.33
CA HIS A 236 -3.15 7.60 0.65
C HIS A 236 -4.53 7.15 0.16
N GLY A 237 -5.39 6.72 1.11
CA GLY A 237 -6.78 6.27 0.85
C GLY A 237 -7.61 7.26 0.04
N SER A 238 -7.35 8.55 0.24
CA SER A 238 -8.06 9.64 -0.41
C SER A 238 -7.74 9.84 -1.89
N ILE A 239 -6.74 9.10 -2.43
CA ILE A 239 -6.38 9.14 -3.85
C ILE A 239 -7.32 8.27 -4.69
N PHE A 240 -7.86 7.20 -4.10
CA PHE A 240 -8.78 6.30 -4.78
C PHE A 240 -10.19 6.32 -4.21
N ARG A 241 -10.39 6.92 -3.03
CA ARG A 241 -11.71 7.10 -2.40
C ARG A 241 -12.08 8.57 -2.20
N PRO A 242 -13.37 8.95 -2.36
CA PRO A 242 -14.44 8.11 -2.90
C PRO A 242 -14.25 7.87 -4.42
N SER A 243 -15.08 7.00 -4.99
CA SER A 243 -15.12 6.75 -6.43
C SER A 243 -16.57 6.73 -6.92
N SER A 244 -16.78 6.78 -8.23
CA SER A 244 -18.12 6.76 -8.82
C SER A 244 -18.95 5.52 -8.46
N ARG A 245 -18.28 4.40 -8.13
CA ARG A 245 -18.91 3.13 -7.72
C ARG A 245 -18.91 2.92 -6.20
N LEU A 246 -18.04 3.63 -5.48
CA LEU A 246 -18.00 3.67 -4.03
C LEU A 246 -18.06 5.14 -3.57
N PRO A 247 -19.24 5.79 -3.67
CA PRO A 247 -19.39 7.18 -3.27
C PRO A 247 -19.20 7.33 -1.76
N LEU A 248 -18.89 8.55 -1.34
CA LEU A 248 -18.87 8.91 0.08
C LEU A 248 -20.30 8.73 0.63
N PRO A 249 -20.50 7.94 1.71
CA PRO A 249 -21.83 7.74 2.27
C PRO A 249 -22.30 9.00 3.02
N GLU A 250 -23.63 9.17 3.13
CA GLU A 250 -24.24 10.30 3.85
C GLU A 250 -23.81 10.35 5.32
N SER A 251 -23.61 9.18 5.93
CA SER A 251 -23.18 8.99 7.31
C SER A 251 -22.19 7.83 7.43
N ILE A 252 -21.15 8.00 8.24
CA ILE A 252 -20.09 7.01 8.45
C ILE A 252 -20.09 6.54 9.91
N ILE A 253 -20.21 5.21 10.09
CA ILE A 253 -20.10 4.51 11.38
C ILE A 253 -19.17 3.29 11.16
N PRO A 254 -18.15 3.07 12.01
CA PRO A 254 -17.75 3.92 13.15
C PRO A 254 -17.24 5.29 12.69
N ASN A 255 -17.36 6.30 13.56
CA ASN A 255 -16.95 7.66 13.25
C ASN A 255 -15.41 7.73 13.08
N PRO A 256 -14.90 8.10 11.89
CA PRO A 256 -13.46 8.09 11.63
C PRO A 256 -12.71 9.19 12.38
N ILE A 257 -13.39 10.28 12.78
CA ILE A 257 -12.77 11.42 13.45
C ILE A 257 -12.76 11.22 14.97
N ILE A 258 -13.88 10.77 15.53
CA ILE A 258 -14.07 10.53 16.97
C ILE A 258 -14.48 9.06 17.18
N PRO A 259 -13.52 8.10 17.16
CA PRO A 259 -13.84 6.68 17.19
C PRO A 259 -14.56 6.20 18.45
N GLN A 260 -14.47 6.96 19.55
CA GLN A 260 -15.18 6.66 20.81
C GLN A 260 -16.64 7.12 20.82
N SER A 261 -17.08 7.83 19.78
CA SER A 261 -18.45 8.34 19.67
C SER A 261 -19.33 7.40 18.86
N ASP A 262 -20.55 7.14 19.36
CA ASP A 262 -21.60 6.45 18.61
C ASP A 262 -22.26 7.37 17.56
N ALA A 263 -21.94 8.67 17.57
CA ALA A 263 -22.52 9.62 16.63
C ALA A 263 -21.92 9.43 15.22
N PRO A 264 -22.75 9.34 14.16
CA PRO A 264 -22.25 9.21 12.80
C PRO A 264 -21.47 10.46 12.37
N PHE A 265 -20.42 10.26 11.58
CA PHE A 265 -19.77 11.37 10.88
C PHE A 265 -20.47 11.65 9.55
N CYS A 266 -20.91 12.90 9.34
CA CYS A 266 -21.74 13.29 8.19
C CYS A 266 -21.06 14.39 7.36
N PRO A 267 -20.09 14.04 6.48
CA PRO A 267 -19.26 15.04 5.78
C PRO A 267 -19.90 15.69 4.55
N GLY A 268 -21.08 15.26 4.11
CA GLY A 268 -21.63 15.50 2.77
C GLY A 268 -21.46 16.94 2.25
N HIS A 269 -22.03 17.93 2.94
CA HIS A 269 -21.99 19.32 2.48
C HIS A 269 -20.56 19.89 2.41
N ALA A 270 -19.75 19.65 3.45
CA ALA A 270 -18.36 20.12 3.50
C ALA A 270 -17.49 19.42 2.45
N PHE A 271 -17.77 18.15 2.14
CA PHE A 271 -17.07 17.41 1.09
C PHE A 271 -17.43 17.95 -0.31
N GLU A 272 -18.70 18.22 -0.59
CA GLU A 272 -19.10 18.84 -1.86
C GLU A 272 -18.46 20.23 -2.04
N GLU A 273 -18.41 21.02 -0.97
CA GLU A 273 -17.70 22.31 -0.96
C GLU A 273 -16.20 22.12 -1.22
N LEU A 274 -15.54 21.17 -0.56
CA LEU A 274 -14.13 20.83 -0.76
C LEU A 274 -13.81 20.49 -2.22
N GLN A 275 -14.66 19.67 -2.86
CA GLN A 275 -14.46 19.29 -4.26
C GLN A 275 -14.66 20.51 -5.18
N ARG A 276 -15.74 21.28 -4.96
CA ARG A 276 -16.08 22.46 -5.79
C ARG A 276 -15.01 23.55 -5.72
N GLU A 277 -14.53 23.91 -4.52
CA GLU A 277 -13.49 24.91 -4.32
C GLU A 277 -12.19 24.59 -5.09
N ARG A 278 -11.94 23.29 -5.33
CA ARG A 278 -10.72 22.79 -5.98
C ARG A 278 -10.93 22.36 -7.43
N GLY A 279 -12.14 22.57 -7.99
CA GLY A 279 -12.49 22.13 -9.35
C GLY A 279 -12.41 20.62 -9.54
N MET A 280 -12.64 19.84 -8.49
CA MET A 280 -12.62 18.38 -8.48
C MET A 280 -14.02 17.80 -8.70
N ASP A 281 -14.09 16.55 -9.16
CA ASP A 281 -15.35 15.82 -9.32
C ASP A 281 -16.05 15.63 -7.95
N PRO A 282 -17.29 16.13 -7.75
CA PRO A 282 -18.06 15.94 -6.51
C PRO A 282 -18.27 14.47 -6.09
N HIS A 283 -18.04 13.50 -6.97
CA HIS A 283 -18.15 12.07 -6.67
C HIS A 283 -16.81 11.33 -6.77
N GLY A 284 -15.72 12.06 -7.02
CA GLY A 284 -14.38 11.50 -7.21
C GLY A 284 -13.48 11.60 -5.97
N PRO A 285 -12.25 11.11 -6.08
CA PRO A 285 -11.27 11.14 -5.00
C PRO A 285 -10.97 12.55 -4.48
N ILE A 286 -10.53 12.64 -3.21
CA ILE A 286 -10.16 13.92 -2.59
C ILE A 286 -8.80 14.40 -3.12
N LEU A 287 -7.84 13.50 -3.31
CA LEU A 287 -6.50 13.82 -3.79
C LEU A 287 -6.18 13.06 -5.08
N LYS A 288 -5.12 13.48 -5.74
CA LYS A 288 -4.49 12.88 -6.92
C LYS A 288 -2.99 12.77 -6.65
N PRO A 289 -2.31 11.77 -7.23
CA PRO A 289 -0.86 11.69 -7.15
C PRO A 289 -0.21 12.86 -7.90
N GLU A 290 0.81 13.47 -7.30
CA GLU A 290 1.70 14.44 -7.95
C GLU A 290 3.13 13.90 -8.08
N PHE A 291 3.43 12.77 -7.44
CA PHE A 291 4.69 12.05 -7.51
C PHE A 291 4.48 10.65 -8.10
N GLY A 292 5.40 10.26 -8.98
CA GLY A 292 5.38 8.98 -9.70
C GLY A 292 6.10 9.10 -11.04
N TYR A 293 6.40 7.96 -11.64
CA TYR A 293 7.12 7.86 -12.92
C TYR A 293 6.27 8.35 -14.11
N ASP A 294 5.00 7.95 -14.17
CA ASP A 294 4.03 8.32 -15.20
C ASP A 294 2.66 8.58 -14.54
N ILE A 295 2.36 9.86 -14.27
CA ILE A 295 1.13 10.27 -13.59
C ILE A 295 -0.15 9.91 -14.37
N PRO A 296 -0.27 10.18 -15.69
CA PRO A 296 -1.41 9.70 -16.47
C PRO A 296 -1.63 8.18 -16.38
N LEU A 297 -0.56 7.37 -16.46
CA LEU A 297 -0.67 5.92 -16.32
C LEU A 297 -1.05 5.51 -14.90
N ALA A 298 -0.49 6.16 -13.87
CA ALA A 298 -0.84 5.94 -12.47
C ALA A 298 -2.34 6.20 -12.24
N LEU A 299 -2.87 7.31 -12.76
CA LEU A 299 -4.31 7.61 -12.69
C LEU A 299 -5.17 6.54 -13.37
N ASN A 300 -4.73 6.00 -14.52
CA ASN A 300 -5.44 4.89 -15.17
C ASN A 300 -5.44 3.62 -14.30
N THR A 301 -4.29 3.30 -13.70
CA THR A 301 -4.11 2.15 -12.80
C THR A 301 -4.91 2.31 -11.50
N ILE A 302 -4.96 3.51 -10.92
CA ILE A 302 -5.83 3.84 -9.77
C ILE A 302 -7.30 3.61 -10.14
N GLY A 303 -7.73 3.97 -11.35
CA GLY A 303 -9.08 3.63 -11.82
C GLY A 303 -9.36 2.12 -11.86
N LYS A 304 -8.34 1.27 -12.04
CA LYS A 304 -8.49 -0.19 -11.94
C LYS A 304 -8.64 -0.60 -10.47
N LEU A 305 -7.86 -0.01 -9.57
CA LEU A 305 -7.97 -0.22 -8.12
C LEU A 305 -9.35 0.15 -7.61
N GLN A 306 -9.92 1.26 -8.07
CA GLN A 306 -11.27 1.70 -7.68
C GLN A 306 -12.34 0.67 -8.00
N GLU A 307 -12.18 -0.14 -9.05
CA GLU A 307 -13.11 -1.24 -9.36
C GLU A 307 -13.00 -2.38 -8.35
N ILE A 308 -11.78 -2.72 -7.90
CA ILE A 308 -11.55 -3.75 -6.89
C ILE A 308 -12.03 -3.29 -5.51
N ASP A 309 -11.74 -2.04 -5.16
CA ASP A 309 -12.05 -1.45 -3.84
C ASP A 309 -13.55 -1.38 -3.51
N CYS A 310 -14.40 -1.44 -4.55
CA CYS A 310 -15.85 -1.50 -4.38
C CYS A 310 -16.33 -2.83 -3.79
N GLU A 311 -15.56 -3.90 -3.95
CA GLU A 311 -15.96 -5.23 -3.47
C GLU A 311 -15.85 -5.31 -1.94
N GLU A 312 -16.93 -5.71 -1.27
CA GLU A 312 -16.95 -5.90 0.19
C GLU A 312 -16.09 -7.09 0.65
N ASP A 313 -15.78 -8.00 -0.28
CA ASP A 313 -14.91 -9.16 -0.09
C ASP A 313 -13.43 -8.85 -0.31
N VAL A 314 -13.06 -7.58 -0.57
CA VAL A 314 -11.66 -7.16 -0.73
C VAL A 314 -11.31 -6.06 0.27
N LEU A 315 -10.25 -6.30 1.06
CA LEU A 315 -9.59 -5.29 1.87
C LEU A 315 -8.36 -4.76 1.15
N VAL A 316 -8.35 -3.48 0.80
CA VAL A 316 -7.17 -2.81 0.21
C VAL A 316 -6.30 -2.24 1.32
N ILE A 317 -5.02 -2.62 1.35
CA ILE A 317 -3.99 -2.04 2.23
C ILE A 317 -2.84 -1.53 1.36
N ILE A 318 -2.57 -0.23 1.39
CA ILE A 318 -1.44 0.41 0.70
C ILE A 318 -0.24 0.52 1.66
N ALA A 319 0.97 0.71 1.12
CA ALA A 319 2.21 0.66 1.92
C ALA A 319 2.25 1.67 3.06
N HIS A 320 1.63 2.84 2.86
CA HIS A 320 1.60 3.93 3.84
C HIS A 320 0.26 4.07 4.57
N ASP A 321 -0.56 3.01 4.61
CA ASP A 321 -1.83 3.03 5.34
C ASP A 321 -1.61 2.97 6.86
N LYS A 322 -1.48 4.14 7.48
CA LYS A 322 -1.35 4.23 8.94
C LYS A 322 -2.59 3.74 9.69
N PHE A 323 -3.78 3.82 9.09
CA PHE A 323 -4.99 3.36 9.75
C PHE A 323 -5.04 1.84 9.79
N ALA A 324 -4.61 1.17 8.72
CA ALA A 324 -4.38 -0.27 8.74
C ALA A 324 -3.36 -0.61 9.84
N CYS A 325 -2.21 0.07 9.87
CA CYS A 325 -1.18 -0.11 10.90
C CYS A 325 -1.68 0.11 12.34
N GLU A 326 -2.70 0.95 12.57
CA GLU A 326 -3.23 1.24 13.91
C GLU A 326 -4.34 0.29 14.34
N GLN A 327 -5.09 -0.29 13.39
CA GLN A 327 -6.34 -1.01 13.69
C GLN A 327 -6.28 -2.52 13.48
N VAL A 328 -5.37 -3.02 12.64
CA VAL A 328 -5.27 -4.46 12.35
C VAL A 328 -4.19 -5.12 13.19
N ASP A 329 -4.29 -6.44 13.33
CA ASP A 329 -3.25 -7.18 14.02
C ASP A 329 -1.97 -7.27 13.18
N HIS A 330 -0.84 -7.18 13.86
CA HIS A 330 0.49 -7.38 13.26
C HIS A 330 1.01 -8.79 13.52
N PHE A 331 2.02 -9.17 12.75
CA PHE A 331 2.84 -10.34 12.98
C PHE A 331 3.20 -10.47 14.48
N PRO A 332 3.02 -11.65 15.08
CA PRO A 332 2.78 -12.96 14.46
C PRO A 332 1.32 -13.31 14.13
N THR A 333 0.36 -12.43 14.42
CA THR A 333 -1.07 -12.67 14.22
C THR A 333 -1.48 -12.53 12.75
N SER A 334 -2.42 -13.37 12.32
CA SER A 334 -2.88 -13.41 10.92
C SER A 334 -3.99 -12.40 10.61
N LEU A 335 -3.94 -11.85 9.40
CA LEU A 335 -4.96 -11.04 8.78
C LEU A 335 -6.10 -11.85 8.14
N ASN A 336 -6.03 -13.19 8.07
CA ASN A 336 -7.01 -13.97 7.29
C ASN A 336 -8.47 -13.73 7.70
N ALA A 337 -8.71 -13.46 8.98
CA ALA A 337 -10.04 -13.19 9.54
C ALA A 337 -10.45 -11.70 9.49
N TRP A 338 -9.83 -10.89 8.63
CA TRP A 338 -10.07 -9.43 8.58
C TRP A 338 -11.55 -9.06 8.39
N LYS A 339 -12.28 -9.86 7.60
CA LYS A 339 -13.68 -9.61 7.30
C LYS A 339 -14.57 -9.82 8.52
N ASP A 340 -14.36 -10.94 9.22
CA ASP A 340 -15.08 -11.27 10.46
C ASP A 340 -14.75 -10.30 11.59
N LYS A 341 -13.51 -9.81 11.64
CA LYS A 341 -13.08 -8.76 12.58
C LYS A 341 -13.61 -7.36 12.22
N GLY A 342 -14.28 -7.20 11.08
CA GLY A 342 -14.88 -5.94 10.66
C GLY A 342 -13.88 -4.87 10.19
N TRP A 343 -12.59 -5.22 10.01
CA TRP A 343 -11.55 -4.27 9.63
C TRP A 343 -11.82 -3.62 8.26
N GLY A 344 -12.42 -4.35 7.33
CA GLY A 344 -12.83 -3.78 6.03
C GLY A 344 -13.79 -2.60 6.17
N LYS A 345 -14.72 -2.66 7.14
CA LYS A 345 -15.67 -1.57 7.41
C LYS A 345 -15.00 -0.42 8.16
N SER A 346 -14.17 -0.70 9.16
CA SER A 346 -13.52 0.33 9.97
C SER A 346 -12.47 1.12 9.18
N LEU A 347 -11.73 0.46 8.28
CA LEU A 347 -10.64 1.08 7.52
C LEU A 347 -11.11 1.88 6.31
N ARG A 348 -12.26 1.53 5.70
CA ARG A 348 -12.70 2.05 4.40
C ARG A 348 -12.67 3.58 4.31
N TRP A 349 -13.11 4.23 5.38
CA TRP A 349 -13.20 5.69 5.49
C TRP A 349 -12.32 6.29 6.58
N ALA A 350 -11.44 5.49 7.21
CA ALA A 350 -10.58 5.94 8.31
C ALA A 350 -9.66 7.11 7.90
N PHE A 351 -9.23 7.13 6.63
CA PHE A 351 -8.39 8.18 6.05
C PHE A 351 -8.99 9.58 6.16
N LEU A 352 -10.31 9.73 6.34
CA LEU A 352 -10.95 11.03 6.52
C LEU A 352 -10.47 11.74 7.79
N LYS A 353 -9.93 11.00 8.77
CA LYS A 353 -9.31 11.56 9.97
C LYS A 353 -8.14 12.49 9.66
N ASP A 354 -7.43 12.27 8.56
CA ASP A 354 -6.32 13.13 8.17
C ASP A 354 -6.74 14.51 7.68
N PHE A 355 -8.04 14.68 7.44
CA PHE A 355 -8.65 15.95 7.08
C PHE A 355 -9.45 16.56 8.24
N GLU A 356 -9.24 16.09 9.48
CA GLU A 356 -9.93 16.60 10.68
C GLU A 356 -9.89 18.12 10.79
N SER A 357 -8.73 18.75 10.55
CA SER A 357 -8.58 20.21 10.58
C SER A 357 -9.52 20.91 9.60
N TYR A 358 -9.72 20.34 8.41
CA TYR A 358 -10.66 20.86 7.42
C TYR A 358 -12.11 20.68 7.88
N TRP A 359 -12.46 19.50 8.40
CA TRP A 359 -13.82 19.21 8.89
C TRP A 359 -14.22 20.11 10.07
N ARG A 360 -13.29 20.40 10.98
CA ARG A 360 -13.50 21.35 12.08
C ARG A 360 -13.71 22.77 11.56
N ALA A 361 -12.89 23.22 10.60
CA ALA A 361 -13.03 24.54 9.99
C ALA A 361 -14.38 24.73 9.27
N LYS A 362 -14.97 23.66 8.74
CA LYS A 362 -16.31 23.66 8.13
C LYS A 362 -17.46 23.38 9.11
N GLY A 363 -17.17 23.23 10.42
CA GLY A 363 -18.18 23.00 11.45
C GLY A 363 -18.85 21.62 11.40
N VAL A 364 -18.23 20.63 10.76
CA VAL A 364 -18.73 19.25 10.67
C VAL A 364 -18.46 18.45 11.96
N VAL A 365 -17.42 18.84 12.70
CA VAL A 365 -16.97 18.18 13.92
C VAL A 365 -16.93 19.20 15.04
N ASP A 366 -17.68 18.94 16.12
CA ASP A 366 -17.72 19.80 17.29
C ASP A 366 -16.37 19.84 18.04
N GLY A 367 -15.98 21.03 18.52
CA GLY A 367 -14.76 21.28 19.28
C GLY A 367 -13.78 22.22 18.57
N GLU A 368 -13.14 23.13 19.32
CA GLU A 368 -12.23 24.15 18.81
C GLU A 368 -11.20 23.56 17.84
N ALA A 369 -10.93 24.27 16.74
CA ALA A 369 -9.74 24.02 15.94
C ALA A 369 -8.55 24.14 16.88
N LEU A 370 -7.88 23.03 17.18
CA LEU A 370 -6.64 23.06 17.95
C LEU A 370 -5.63 23.85 17.12
N ASP A 371 -5.49 25.11 17.49
CA ASP A 371 -4.61 26.08 16.90
C ASP A 371 -3.20 25.48 16.81
N SER A 372 -2.61 25.63 15.63
CA SER A 372 -1.21 25.40 15.35
C SER A 372 -0.33 26.07 16.42
N ARG A 373 0.47 25.28 17.13
CA ARG A 373 1.69 25.73 17.79
C ARG A 373 2.85 24.85 17.42
#